data_AF-A0A9E6D3L8-F1
#
_entry.id   AF-A0A9E6D3L8-F1
#
_cell.length_a   1.000
_cell.length_b   1.000
_cell.length_c   1.000
_cell.angle_alpha   90.00
_cell.angle_beta   90.00
_cell.angle_gamma   90.00
#
_symmetry.space_group_name_H-M   'P 1'
#
loop_
_entity.id
_entity.type
_entity.pdbx_description
1 polymer ?
#
loop_
_entity_poly.entity_id
_entity_poly.type
_entity_poly.pdbx_seq_one_letter_code
_entity_poly.pdbx_strand_id
1 'polypeptide(L)' 'MKIYILLAFILLSITGIAQVGIGTATPASSAALDVTSTSKGILIPRMTQAQKTL' A
#
# COMPACT_ATOMS: atom_id res chain seq x y z
N MET A 1 -15.76 -14.72 29.64
CA MET A 1 -15.47 -13.27 29.48
C MET A 1 -14.12 -13.00 28.80
N LYS A 2 -13.00 -13.57 29.27
CA LYS A 2 -11.67 -13.39 28.65
C LYS A 2 -11.57 -13.83 27.16
N ILE A 3 -12.22 -14.94 26.79
CA ILE A 3 -12.17 -15.47 25.41
C ILE A 3 -12.80 -14.54 24.37
N TYR A 4 -13.88 -13.84 24.73
CA TYR A 4 -14.57 -12.90 23.83
C TYR A 4 -13.75 -11.64 23.57
N ILE A 5 -13.01 -11.17 24.59
CA ILE A 5 -12.08 -10.04 24.45
C ILE A 5 -10.93 -10.40 23.51
N LEU A 6 -10.41 -11.63 23.64
CA LEU A 6 -9.32 -12.12 22.79
C LEU A 6 -9.76 -12.28 21.32
N LEU A 7 -10.98 -12.78 21.09
CA LEU A 7 -11.59 -12.87 19.77
C LEU A 7 -11.82 -11.48 19.13
N ALA A 8 -12.30 -10.50 19.89
CA ALA A 8 -12.48 -9.13 19.40
C ALA A 8 -11.16 -8.48 18.98
N PHE A 9 -10.08 -8.75 19.72
CA PHE A 9 -8.74 -8.24 19.42
C PHE A 9 -8.15 -8.84 18.13
N ILE A 10 -8.39 -10.15 17.90
CA ILE A 10 -7.98 -10.84 16.67
C ILE A 10 -8.76 -10.30 15.45
N LEU A 11 -10.07 -10.08 15.60
CA LEU A 11 -10.92 -9.53 14.55
C LEU A 11 -10.59 -8.07 14.17
N LEU A 12 -10.04 -7.28 15.09
CA LEU A 12 -9.60 -5.92 14.79
C LEU A 12 -8.26 -5.88 14.04
N SER A 13 -7.42 -6.91 14.21
CA SER A 13 -6.07 -6.96 13.63
C SER A 13 -6.04 -7.24 12.12
N ILE A 14 -7.14 -7.75 11.55
CA ILE A 14 -7.24 -8.14 10.12
C ILE A 14 -7.58 -6.97 9.18
N THR A 15 -7.91 -5.78 9.68
CA THR A 15 -8.36 -4.64 8.86
C THR A 15 -7.24 -3.66 8.50
N GLY A 16 -6.03 -4.14 8.23
CA GLY A 16 -4.90 -3.30 7.83
C GLY A 16 -4.91 -2.97 6.33
N ILE A 17 -5.23 -1.73 5.98
CA ILE A 17 -5.06 -1.18 4.63
C ILE A 17 -3.56 -0.86 4.43
N ALA A 18 -2.88 -1.63 3.58
CA ALA A 18 -1.43 -1.50 3.34
C ALA A 18 -1.06 -0.83 2.01
N GLN A 19 -2.05 -0.53 1.15
CA GLN A 19 -1.77 0.11 -0.14
C GLN A 19 -1.48 1.61 -0.01
N VAL A 20 -0.65 2.12 -0.91
CA VAL A 20 -0.24 3.52 -0.95
C VAL A 20 -1.05 4.26 -2.02
N GLY A 21 -1.76 5.32 -1.63
CA GLY A 21 -2.47 6.22 -2.54
C GLY A 21 -1.77 7.58 -2.66
N ILE A 22 -1.53 8.04 -3.88
CA ILE A 22 -1.03 9.40 -4.14
C ILE A 22 -2.00 10.13 -5.06
N GLY A 23 -2.62 11.20 -4.56
CA GLY A 23 -3.63 11.96 -5.31
C GLY A 23 -5.01 11.28 -5.39
N THR A 24 -5.21 10.16 -4.69
CA THR A 24 -6.51 9.49 -4.51
C THR A 24 -6.71 9.10 -3.05
N ALA A 25 -7.92 9.29 -2.52
CA ALA A 25 -8.31 8.84 -1.18
C ALA A 25 -8.74 7.37 -1.15
N THR A 26 -9.03 6.80 -2.31
CA THR A 26 -9.50 5.42 -2.48
C THR A 26 -8.68 4.74 -3.56
N PRO A 27 -7.47 4.25 -3.23
CA PRO A 27 -6.67 3.45 -4.14
C PRO A 27 -7.46 2.23 -4.62
N ALA A 28 -7.26 1.83 -5.88
CA ALA A 28 -7.80 0.58 -6.39
C ALA A 28 -7.37 -0.60 -5.51
N SER A 29 -8.31 -1.48 -5.16
CA SER A 29 -8.05 -2.62 -4.26
C SER A 29 -7.06 -3.64 -4.82
N SER A 30 -6.85 -3.66 -6.13
CA SER A 30 -5.87 -4.49 -6.81
C SER A 30 -4.48 -3.86 -6.89
N ALA A 31 -4.30 -2.60 -6.46
CA ALA A 31 -3.05 -1.86 -6.59
C ALA A 31 -2.31 -1.77 -5.25
N ALA A 32 -1.01 -2.08 -5.26
CA ALA A 32 -0.12 -1.80 -4.12
C ALA A 32 0.23 -0.31 -4.02
N LEU A 33 0.29 0.38 -5.17
CA LEU A 33 0.50 1.83 -5.29
C LEU A 33 -0.43 2.36 -6.39
N ASP A 34 -1.31 3.29 -6.04
CA ASP A 34 -2.22 3.97 -6.96
C ASP A 34 -1.91 5.48 -6.99
N VAL A 35 -1.64 6.01 -8.19
CA VAL A 35 -1.27 7.41 -8.39
C VAL A 35 -2.21 8.04 -9.41
N THR A 36 -2.95 9.05 -8.98
CA THR A 36 -3.83 9.84 -9.86
C THR A 36 -3.30 11.26 -9.99
N SER A 37 -2.92 11.68 -11.20
CA SER A 37 -2.50 13.05 -11.51
C SER A 37 -2.71 13.37 -12.99
N THR A 38 -3.08 14.61 -13.31
CA THR A 38 -3.20 15.10 -14.70
C THR A 38 -1.94 15.81 -15.19
N SER A 39 -0.99 16.11 -14.30
CA SER A 39 0.15 16.99 -14.59
C SER A 39 1.53 16.40 -14.28
N LYS A 40 1.60 15.36 -13.44
CA LYS A 40 2.87 14.76 -13.01
C LYS A 40 2.80 13.24 -13.15
N GLY A 41 3.92 12.62 -13.51
CA GLY A 41 4.07 11.17 -13.59
C GLY A 41 4.89 10.60 -12.43
N ILE A 42 5.11 9.29 -12.46
CA ILE A 42 6.02 8.61 -11.54
C ILE A 42 7.44 8.62 -12.11
N LEU A 43 8.44 9.00 -11.30
CA LEU A 43 9.84 8.84 -11.66
C LEU A 43 10.37 7.59 -10.97
N ILE A 44 10.55 6.52 -11.73
CA ILE A 44 11.18 5.30 -11.24
C ILE A 44 12.68 5.54 -10.96
N PRO A 45 13.31 4.75 -10.08
CA PRO A 45 14.73 4.88 -9.79
C PRO A 45 15.60 4.88 -11.06
N ARG A 46 16.53 5.85 -11.16
CA ARG A 46 17.53 5.86 -12.24
C ARG A 46 18.68 4.93 -11.85
N MET A 47 18.78 3.82 -12.55
CA MET A 47 19.75 2.77 -12.26
C MET A 47 20.90 2.79 -13.27
N THR A 48 22.14 2.70 -12.78
CA THR A 48 23.32 2.38 -13.58
C THR A 48 23.24 0.94 -14.09
N GLN A 49 24.12 0.55 -15.02
CA GLN A 49 24.18 -0.84 -15.48
C GLN A 49 24.50 -1.82 -14.35
N ALA A 50 25.39 -1.44 -13.42
CA ALA A 50 25.69 -2.26 -12.26
C ALA A 50 24.44 -2.47 -11.37
N GLN A 51 23.64 -1.42 -11.16
CA GLN A 51 22.43 -1.52 -10.34
C GLN A 51 21.34 -2.38 -11.00
N LYS A 52 21.28 -2.46 -12.34
CA LYS A 52 20.29 -3.26 -13.08
C LYS A 52 20.59 -4.75 -13.12
N THR A 53 21.86 -5.14 -13.01
CA THR A 53 22.31 -6.52 -13.23
C THR A 53 22.63 -7.27 -11.91
N LEU A 54 22.75 -6.54 -10.79
CA LEU A 54 22.84 -7.12 -9.45
C LEU A 54 21.44 -7.45 -8.91
#